data_AF-F6YJ99-F1
#
_entry.id   AF-F6YJ99-F1
#
_cell.length_a   1.000
_cell.length_b   1.000
_cell.length_c   1.000
_cell.angle_alpha   90.00
_cell.angle_beta   90.00
_cell.angle_gamma   90.00
#
_symmetry.space_group_name_H-M   'P 1'
#
loop_
_entity.id
_entity.type
_entity.pdbx_description
1 polymer ?
#
loop_
_entity_poly.entity_id
_entity_poly.type
_entity_poly.pdbx_seq_one_letter_code
_entity_poly.pdbx_strand_id
1 'polypeptide(L)'
;MRMAQQVKDILPHVPIHVIVSDVERTKSVDITVTNILEGVVTFVAEDPTVATDTDSKVKVATKVRTPVNPSFSRDPNRRHMTLQEKKDEFIAVAREKYIAKHGL
;
A
#
# COMPACT_ATOMS: atom_id res chain seq x y z
N MET A 1 5.47 -20.87 18.28
CA MET A 1 4.72 -20.06 17.29
C MET A 1 3.22 -19.88 17.57
N ARG A 2 2.60 -20.54 18.57
CA ARG A 2 1.15 -20.43 18.80
C ARG A 2 0.65 -19.00 19.00
N MET A 3 1.38 -18.19 19.78
CA MET A 3 1.02 -16.80 20.07
C MET A 3 1.13 -15.89 18.83
N ALA A 4 2.18 -16.07 18.03
CA ALA A 4 2.33 -15.30 16.79
C ALA A 4 1.20 -15.59 15.79
N GLN A 5 0.72 -16.84 15.72
CA GLN A 5 -0.42 -17.18 14.89
C GLN A 5 -1.71 -16.52 15.40
N GLN A 6 -1.94 -16.51 16.71
CA GLN A 6 -3.09 -15.82 17.31
C GLN A 6 -3.11 -14.33 16.96
N VAL A 7 -1.94 -13.66 17.00
CA VAL A 7 -1.80 -12.26 16.59
C VAL A 7 -2.02 -12.09 15.07
N LYS A 8 -1.57 -13.04 14.24
CA LYS A 8 -1.78 -13.01 12.79
C LYS A 8 -3.26 -13.14 12.41
N ASP A 9 -4.04 -13.90 13.16
CA ASP A 9 -5.47 -14.08 12.91
C ASP A 9 -6.26 -12.78 13.20
N ILE A 10 -5.83 -11.97 14.17
CA ILE A 10 -6.45 -10.68 14.51
C ILE A 10 -5.87 -9.50 13.71
N LEU A 11 -4.61 -9.58 13.28
CA LEU A 11 -3.94 -8.54 12.49
C LEU A 11 -3.39 -9.16 11.18
N PRO A 12 -4.26 -9.52 10.23
CA PRO A 12 -3.87 -10.26 9.02
C PRO A 12 -2.91 -9.50 8.10
N HIS A 13 -2.90 -8.17 8.16
CA HIS A 13 -2.04 -7.30 7.34
C HIS A 13 -0.60 -7.17 7.88
N VAL A 14 -0.31 -7.68 9.08
CA VAL A 14 1.01 -7.56 9.70
C VAL A 14 1.86 -8.77 9.29
N PRO A 15 3.09 -8.58 8.79
CA PRO A 15 3.98 -9.68 8.44
C PRO A 15 4.29 -10.57 9.64
N ILE A 16 4.32 -11.89 9.44
CA ILE A 16 4.51 -12.84 10.54
C ILE A 16 5.88 -12.69 11.21
N HIS A 17 6.92 -12.31 10.47
CA HIS A 17 8.26 -12.13 11.01
C HIS A 17 8.33 -10.97 12.03
N VAL A 18 7.53 -9.92 11.83
CA VAL A 18 7.42 -8.77 12.74
C VAL A 18 6.73 -9.20 14.03
N ILE A 19 5.62 -9.92 13.90
CA ILE A 19 4.88 -10.47 15.03
C ILE A 19 5.78 -11.40 15.85
N VAL A 20 6.51 -12.31 15.20
CA VAL A 20 7.41 -13.26 15.89
C VAL A 20 8.47 -12.50 16.70
N SER A 21 9.12 -11.50 16.10
CA SER A 21 10.13 -10.70 16.78
C SER A 21 9.58 -9.96 18.01
N ASP A 22 8.37 -9.40 17.91
CA ASP A 22 7.76 -8.68 19.03
C ASP A 22 7.25 -9.63 20.11
N VAL A 23 6.68 -10.78 19.74
CA VAL A 23 6.24 -11.84 20.68
C VAL A 23 7.41 -12.40 21.47
N GLU A 24 8.58 -12.57 20.86
CA GLU A 24 9.78 -13.03 21.57
C GLU A 24 10.23 -12.04 22.66
N ARG A 25 10.04 -10.73 22.40
CA ARG A 25 10.37 -9.65 23.33
C ARG A 25 9.33 -9.52 24.44
N THR A 26 8.06 -9.45 24.10
CA THR A 26 6.97 -9.14 25.05
C THR A 26 6.46 -10.38 25.79
N LYS A 27 6.58 -11.56 25.17
CA LYS A 27 6.02 -12.84 25.65
C LYS A 27 4.53 -12.74 25.99
N SER A 28 3.80 -11.84 25.31
CA SER A 28 2.37 -11.61 25.54
C SER A 28 1.66 -11.20 24.25
N VAL A 29 0.50 -11.81 23.98
CA VAL A 29 -0.32 -11.50 22.79
C VAL A 29 -0.87 -10.08 22.88
N ASP A 30 -1.46 -9.71 24.02
CA ASP A 30 -2.13 -8.41 24.19
C ASP A 30 -1.14 -7.25 24.05
N ILE A 31 0.05 -7.37 24.66
CA ILE A 31 1.10 -6.34 24.56
C ILE A 31 1.60 -6.24 23.12
N THR A 32 1.74 -7.39 22.43
CA THR A 32 2.18 -7.42 21.03
C THR A 32 1.20 -6.67 20.12
N VAL A 33 -0.10 -6.88 20.32
CA VAL A 33 -1.16 -6.20 19.56
C VAL A 33 -1.10 -4.70 19.79
N THR A 34 -1.01 -4.27 21.05
CA THR A 34 -0.93 -2.86 21.40
C THR A 34 0.31 -2.21 20.78
N ASN A 35 1.49 -2.82 20.87
CA ASN A 35 2.71 -2.29 20.29
C ASN A 35 2.62 -2.07 18.76
N ILE A 36 1.93 -2.99 18.07
CA ILE A 36 1.72 -2.92 16.62
C ILE A 36 0.74 -1.78 16.28
N LEU A 37 -0.36 -1.65 17.04
CA LEU A 37 -1.38 -0.62 16.81
C LEU A 37 -0.89 0.79 17.18
N GLU A 38 -0.07 0.91 18.23
CA GLU A 38 0.55 2.16 18.66
C GLU A 38 1.74 2.56 17.77
N GLY A 39 2.17 1.70 16.85
CA GLY A 39 3.25 1.99 15.91
C GLY A 39 4.65 1.96 16.52
N VAL A 40 4.80 1.36 17.70
CA VAL A 40 6.12 1.11 18.34
C VAL A 40 6.97 0.21 17.45
N VAL A 41 6.32 -0.69 16.71
CA VAL A 41 6.96 -1.56 15.73
C VAL A 41 6.70 -1.03 14.33
N THR A 42 7.76 -0.59 13.65
CA THR A 42 7.68 -0.16 12.25
C THR A 42 7.67 -1.37 11.33
N PHE A 43 6.61 -1.52 10.53
CA PHE A 43 6.51 -2.58 9.52
C PHE A 43 5.84 -2.08 8.23
N VAL A 44 6.16 -2.75 7.13
CA VAL A 44 5.43 -2.60 5.87
C VAL A 44 4.32 -3.63 5.87
N ALA A 45 3.06 -3.19 5.80
CA ALA A 45 1.92 -4.10 5.76
C ALA A 45 1.97 -4.95 4.48
N GLU A 46 1.89 -6.27 4.65
CA GLU A 46 1.71 -7.20 3.52
C GLU A 46 0.22 -7.22 3.18
N ASP A 47 -0.15 -6.62 2.05
CA ASP A 47 -1.44 -6.94 1.43
C ASP A 47 -1.37 -8.42 0.98
N PRO A 48 -2.43 -9.23 1.18
CA PRO A 48 -2.41 -10.68 0.97
C PRO A 48 -2.28 -11.12 -0.50
N THR A 49 -1.79 -10.28 -1.41
CA THR A 49 -1.55 -10.61 -2.79
C THR A 49 -0.05 -10.56 -3.11
N VAL A 50 0.52 -11.76 -3.07
CA VAL A 50 1.71 -12.22 -3.81
C VAL A 50 3.06 -11.91 -3.18
N ALA A 51 3.62 -12.97 -2.61
CA ALA A 51 5.03 -13.17 -2.32
C ALA A 51 5.90 -12.78 -3.51
N THR A 52 6.91 -11.95 -3.27
CA THR A 52 8.19 -12.07 -3.98
C THR A 52 9.30 -11.86 -2.96
N ASP A 53 10.08 -12.93 -2.78
CA ASP A 53 11.38 -12.91 -2.15
C ASP A 53 12.24 -11.76 -2.68
N THR A 54 12.94 -11.07 -1.79
CA THR A 54 14.40 -10.92 -1.75
C THR A 54 14.81 -9.57 -1.16
N ASP A 55 15.59 -9.68 -0.10
CA ASP A 55 16.63 -8.75 0.32
C ASP A 55 17.33 -8.10 -0.89
N SER A 56 17.22 -6.78 -1.06
CA SER A 56 18.30 -5.89 -1.53
C SER A 56 17.80 -4.51 -1.96
N LYS A 57 18.33 -3.52 -1.25
CA LYS A 57 18.55 -2.14 -1.65
C LYS A 57 18.97 -1.98 -3.13
N VAL A 58 18.07 -1.59 -4.04
CA VAL A 58 18.44 -0.89 -5.29
C VAL A 58 17.31 0.03 -5.77
N LYS A 59 17.66 1.30 -5.99
CA LYS A 59 16.88 2.26 -6.79
C LYS A 59 16.96 1.88 -8.27
N VAL A 60 15.91 1.40 -8.92
CA VAL A 60 15.73 1.56 -10.38
C VAL A 60 14.24 1.59 -10.73
N ALA A 61 13.85 2.61 -11.49
CA ALA A 61 12.53 2.73 -12.09
C ALA A 61 12.26 1.57 -13.06
N THR A 62 11.19 0.79 -12.86
CA THR A 62 10.61 -0.03 -13.92
C THR A 62 9.09 -0.14 -13.73
N LYS A 63 8.38 0.27 -14.78
CA LYS A 63 6.94 0.37 -14.92
C LYS A 63 6.33 -1.04 -15.06
N VAL A 64 5.91 -1.66 -13.96
CA VAL A 64 5.12 -2.90 -13.99
C VAL A 64 3.64 -2.54 -13.96
N ARG A 65 2.93 -2.85 -15.05
CA ARG A 65 1.47 -2.70 -15.17
C ARG A 65 0.80 -3.91 -14.51
N THR A 66 0.44 -3.78 -13.24
CA THR A 66 -0.55 -4.65 -12.58
C THR A 66 -1.97 -4.21 -12.97
N PRO A 67 -2.99 -5.10 -12.92
CA PRO A 67 -4.37 -4.72 -13.21
C PRO A 67 -4.87 -3.80 -12.09
N VAL A 68 -4.82 -2.50 -12.35
CA VAL A 68 -5.09 -1.45 -11.38
C VAL A 68 -6.60 -1.32 -11.21
N ASN A 69 -7.17 -1.94 -10.17
CA ASN A 69 -8.30 -1.28 -9.51
C ASN A 69 -7.76 0.10 -9.10
N PRO A 70 -8.29 1.23 -9.64
CA PRO A 70 -7.73 2.55 -9.40
C PRO A 70 -8.09 3.01 -7.99
N SER A 71 -7.60 2.29 -6.99
CA SER A 71 -7.62 2.73 -5.61
C SER A 71 -6.68 3.91 -5.51
N PHE A 72 -7.23 5.05 -5.12
CA PHE A 72 -6.46 6.26 -4.91
C PHE A 72 -5.32 5.98 -3.91
N SER A 73 -4.18 6.65 -4.09
CA SER A 73 -3.09 6.57 -3.11
C SER A 73 -3.60 6.86 -1.69
N ARG A 74 -3.09 6.12 -0.69
CA ARG A 74 -3.41 6.33 0.73
C ARG A 74 -3.01 7.75 1.22
N ASP A 75 -2.03 8.39 0.57
CA ASP A 75 -1.59 9.75 0.85
C ASP A 75 -2.54 10.83 0.26
N PRO A 76 -3.08 11.75 1.08
CA PRO A 76 -4.01 12.80 0.63
C PRO A 76 -3.44 13.76 -0.44
N ASN A 77 -2.17 14.15 -0.33
CA ASN A 77 -1.55 15.09 -1.28
C ASN A 77 -1.34 14.43 -2.63
N ARG A 78 -0.85 13.17 -2.63
CA ARG A 78 -0.73 12.39 -3.86
C ARG A 78 -2.07 12.19 -4.54
N ARG A 79 -3.12 11.93 -3.76
CA ARG A 79 -4.48 11.79 -4.28
C ARG A 79 -4.97 13.08 -4.95
N HIS A 80 -4.76 14.23 -4.31
CA HIS A 80 -5.14 15.52 -4.88
C HIS A 80 -4.45 15.80 -6.23
N MET A 81 -3.14 15.51 -6.32
CA MET A 81 -2.39 15.66 -7.57
C MET A 81 -2.93 14.76 -8.68
N THR A 82 -3.18 13.48 -8.38
CA THR A 82 -3.73 12.55 -9.39
C THR A 82 -5.12 12.95 -9.91
N LEU A 83 -5.95 13.58 -9.07
CA LEU A 83 -7.25 14.07 -9.46
C LEU A 83 -7.10 15.27 -10.41
N GLN A 84 -6.22 16.21 -10.04
CA GLN A 84 -5.95 17.39 -10.83
C GLN A 84 -5.38 17.03 -12.21
N GLU A 85 -4.41 16.11 -12.28
CA GLU A 85 -3.86 15.57 -13.53
C GLU A 85 -4.95 14.95 -14.42
N LYS A 86 -5.79 14.07 -13.87
CA LYS A 86 -6.90 13.43 -14.61
C LYS A 86 -7.92 14.44 -15.11
N LYS A 87 -8.20 15.49 -14.33
CA LYS A 87 -9.11 16.57 -14.74
C LYS A 87 -8.54 17.31 -15.95
N ASP A 88 -7.25 17.61 -15.92
CA ASP A 88 -6.59 18.35 -16.98
C ASP A 88 -6.50 17.51 -18.26
N GLU A 89 -6.20 16.22 -18.14
CA GLU A 89 -6.25 15.25 -19.27
C GLU A 89 -7.66 15.16 -19.86
N PHE A 90 -8.69 15.04 -19.02
CA PHE A 90 -10.08 15.00 -19.48
C PHE A 90 -10.48 16.26 -20.25
N ILE A 91 -10.09 17.44 -19.76
CA ILE A 91 -10.34 18.71 -20.44
C ILE A 91 -9.60 18.78 -21.77
N ALA A 92 -8.34 18.35 -21.83
CA ALA A 92 -7.54 18.33 -23.07
C ALA A 92 -8.19 17.44 -24.13
N VAL A 93 -8.54 16.20 -23.76
CA VAL A 93 -9.22 15.25 -24.66
C VAL A 93 -10.58 15.78 -25.13
N ALA A 94 -11.33 16.43 -24.24
CA ALA A 94 -12.62 17.03 -24.61
C ALA A 94 -12.43 18.18 -25.62
N ARG A 95 -11.40 19.01 -25.45
CA ARG A 95 -11.08 20.10 -26.40
C ARG A 95 -10.67 19.57 -27.76
N GLU A 96 -9.79 18.57 -27.82
CA GLU A 96 -9.39 17.94 -29.09
C GLU A 96 -10.60 17.37 -29.83
N LYS A 97 -11.47 16.63 -29.13
CA LYS A 97 -12.71 16.10 -29.70
C LYS A 97 -13.64 17.20 -30.19
N TYR A 98 -13.71 18.32 -29.46
CA TYR A 98 -14.53 19.46 -29.85
C TYR A 98 -14.01 20.11 -31.14
N ILE A 99 -12.70 20.37 -31.21
CA ILE A 99 -12.03 20.91 -32.40
C ILE A 99 -12.23 19.97 -33.60
N ALA A 100 -11.97 18.67 -33.43
CA ALA A 100 -12.14 17.69 -34.50
C ALA A 100 -13.60 17.58 -34.99
N LYS A 101 -14.58 17.74 -34.09
CA LYS A 101 -16.00 17.69 -34.43
C LYS A 101 -16.49 18.97 -35.10
N HIS A 102 -16.00 20.12 -34.68
CA HIS A 102 -16.51 21.43 -35.09
C HIS A 102 -15.62 22.16 -36.13
N GLY A 103 -14.45 21.61 -36.44
CA GLY A 103 -13.54 22.13 -37.47
C GLY A 103 -12.95 23.51 -37.14
N LEU A 104 -12.71 23.80 -35.85
CA LEU A 104 -12.03 25.02 -35.40
C LEU A 104 -10.51 24.96 -35.59
#